data_AF-A0A0D0D7F2-F1
#
_entry.id   AF-A0A0D0D7F2-F1
#
_cell.length_a   1.000
_cell.length_b   1.000
_cell.length_c   1.000
_cell.angle_alpha   90.00
_cell.angle_beta   90.00
_cell.angle_gamma   90.00
#
_symmetry.space_group_name_H-M   'P 1'
#
loop_
_entity.id
_entity.type
_entity.pdbx_description
1 polymer ?
#
loop_
_entity_poly.entity_id
_entity_poly.type
_entity_poly.pdbx_seq_one_letter_code
_entity_poly.pdbx_strand_id
1 'polypeptide(L)'
;AMVALEAEKVLMERYKPLIDQDLKVTTAISDPNGSIQCMENLTWFWTLDIPRDTQESDWMSEFYCVNWLCTKAVQDQWKEEVKLIKSEVQRTINFFNSKFRQWEKLGTQSQEWGAVGHAVYTACQAAICANLRDQCPMKIADVNNSD
;
A
#
# COMPACT_ATOMS: atom_id res chain seq x y z
N ALA A 1 -21.02 -29.29 26.22
CA ALA A 1 -21.42 -28.70 27.51
C ALA A 1 -22.91 -28.35 27.52
N MET A 2 -23.41 -27.41 26.70
CA MET A 2 -24.85 -27.06 26.67
C MET A 2 -25.78 -28.24 26.37
N VAL A 3 -25.43 -29.09 25.40
CA VAL A 3 -26.16 -30.34 25.09
C VAL A 3 -26.23 -31.29 26.28
N ALA A 4 -25.18 -31.35 27.10
CA ALA A 4 -25.13 -32.18 28.29
C ALA A 4 -25.87 -31.55 29.50
N LEU A 5 -26.20 -30.26 29.43
CA LEU A 5 -26.92 -29.50 30.45
C LEU A 5 -28.40 -29.30 30.12
N GLU A 6 -28.90 -29.91 29.03
CA GLU A 6 -30.29 -29.77 28.55
C GLU A 6 -30.73 -28.30 28.46
N ALA A 7 -29.86 -27.44 27.93
CA ALA A 7 -30.15 -26.02 27.77
C ALA A 7 -31.42 -25.77 26.94
N GLU A 8 -32.06 -24.63 27.18
CA GLU A 8 -33.30 -24.24 26.51
C GLU A 8 -33.15 -24.27 24.99
N LYS A 9 -34.21 -24.71 24.30
CA LYS A 9 -34.21 -24.92 22.85
C LYS A 9 -33.79 -23.67 22.06
N VAL A 10 -34.11 -22.48 22.57
CA VAL A 10 -33.71 -21.18 21.99
C VAL A 10 -32.19 -20.99 22.00
N LEU A 11 -31.51 -21.43 23.07
CA LEU A 11 -30.05 -21.37 23.17
C LEU A 11 -29.36 -22.42 22.30
N MET A 12 -29.99 -23.57 22.12
CA MET A 12 -29.49 -24.64 21.22
C MET A 12 -29.59 -24.27 19.74
N GLU A 13 -30.55 -23.43 19.37
CA GLU A 13 -30.65 -22.87 18.01
C GLU A 13 -29.57 -21.81 17.75
N ARG A 14 -29.20 -21.02 18.77
CA ARG A 14 -28.15 -19.98 18.68
C ARG A 14 -26.74 -20.58 18.73
N TYR A 15 -26.48 -21.51 19.65
CA TYR A 15 -25.17 -22.11 19.87
C TYR A 15 -25.14 -23.56 19.40
N LYS A 16 -24.84 -23.76 18.12
CA LYS A 16 -24.75 -25.11 17.53
C LYS A 16 -23.55 -25.88 18.11
N PRO A 17 -23.54 -27.22 18.03
CA PRO A 17 -22.38 -28.01 18.41
C PRO A 17 -21.17 -27.67 17.54
N LEU A 18 -20.03 -27.40 18.17
CA LEU A 18 -18.76 -27.19 17.47
C LEU A 18 -18.21 -28.54 17.01
N ILE A 19 -18.04 -28.72 15.70
CA ILE A 19 -17.45 -29.94 15.12
C ILE A 19 -16.08 -29.64 14.51
N ASP A 20 -15.22 -30.65 14.35
CA ASP A 20 -13.85 -30.47 13.83
C ASP A 20 -13.82 -29.83 12.42
N GLN A 21 -14.87 -30.00 11.63
CA GLN A 21 -14.99 -29.34 10.33
C GLN A 21 -15.13 -27.81 10.46
N ASP A 22 -15.71 -27.33 11.56
CA ASP A 22 -15.89 -25.91 11.84
C ASP A 22 -14.60 -25.21 12.32
N LEU A 23 -13.58 -26.00 12.67
CA LEU A 23 -12.28 -25.50 13.14
C LEU A 23 -11.28 -25.31 12.00
N LYS A 24 -11.66 -25.61 10.76
CA LYS A 24 -10.80 -25.39 9.60
C LYS A 24 -10.64 -23.89 9.36
N VAL A 25 -9.38 -23.44 9.34
CA VAL A 25 -9.04 -22.03 9.11
C VAL A 25 -9.42 -21.64 7.69
N THR A 26 -10.47 -20.83 7.55
CA THR A 26 -10.84 -20.20 6.28
C THR A 26 -10.02 -18.93 6.10
N THR A 27 -9.16 -18.90 5.06
CA THR A 27 -8.34 -17.72 4.70
C THR A 27 -9.16 -16.49 4.31
N ALA A 28 -10.47 -16.65 4.10
CA ALA A 28 -11.43 -15.57 3.86
C ALA A 28 -11.44 -14.46 4.92
N ILE A 29 -11.05 -14.76 6.17
CA ILE A 29 -11.02 -13.78 7.27
C ILE A 29 -9.81 -12.83 7.15
N SER A 30 -8.74 -13.28 6.48
CA SER A 30 -7.48 -12.52 6.41
C SER A 30 -7.44 -11.47 5.31
N ASP A 31 -8.39 -11.48 4.36
CA ASP A 31 -8.48 -10.49 3.29
C ASP A 31 -9.63 -9.50 3.58
N PRO A 32 -9.34 -8.32 4.13
CA PRO A 32 -10.37 -7.29 4.38
C PRO A 32 -10.99 -6.73 3.10
N ASN A 33 -10.40 -7.02 1.93
CA ASN A 33 -10.92 -6.65 0.62
C ASN A 33 -11.67 -7.80 -0.09
N GLY A 34 -11.82 -8.94 0.58
CA GLY A 34 -12.57 -10.09 0.08
C GLY A 34 -14.05 -9.76 -0.12
N SER A 35 -14.65 -10.32 -1.18
CA SER A 35 -16.08 -10.10 -1.48
C SER A 35 -16.98 -10.59 -0.34
N ILE A 36 -18.22 -10.10 -0.26
CA ILE A 36 -19.23 -10.60 0.69
C ILE A 36 -19.43 -12.12 0.56
N GLN A 37 -19.16 -12.71 -0.61
CA GLN A 37 -19.20 -14.17 -0.83
C GLN A 37 -18.13 -14.93 -0.05
N CYS A 38 -17.03 -14.29 0.37
CA CYS A 38 -16.03 -14.89 1.28
C CYS A 38 -16.64 -15.21 2.66
N MET A 39 -17.73 -14.54 3.05
CA MET A 39 -18.44 -14.83 4.29
C MET A 39 -19.34 -16.08 4.20
N GLU A 40 -19.67 -16.57 3.00
CA GLU A 40 -20.49 -17.78 2.82
C GLU A 40 -19.79 -19.07 3.30
N ASN A 41 -18.45 -19.06 3.31
CA ASN A 41 -17.62 -20.18 3.78
C ASN A 41 -17.22 -20.07 5.26
N LEU A 42 -17.77 -19.09 5.99
CA LEU A 42 -17.53 -18.95 7.42
C LEU A 42 -18.38 -19.94 8.21
N THR A 43 -17.82 -20.42 9.31
CA THR A 43 -18.51 -21.34 10.20
C THR A 43 -19.56 -20.61 11.03
N TRP A 44 -20.54 -21.34 11.52
CA TRP A 44 -21.79 -20.75 12.05
C TRP A 44 -21.58 -19.78 13.22
N PHE A 45 -20.45 -19.88 13.93
CA PHE A 45 -20.09 -18.97 15.03
C PHE A 45 -19.45 -17.65 14.56
N TRP A 46 -18.98 -17.59 13.30
CA TRP A 46 -18.52 -16.37 12.63
C TRP A 46 -19.59 -15.74 11.73
N THR A 47 -20.60 -16.51 11.29
CA THR A 47 -21.75 -15.96 10.57
C THR A 47 -22.65 -15.24 11.55
N LEU A 48 -22.70 -13.92 11.43
CA LEU A 48 -23.45 -13.08 12.32
C LEU A 48 -24.93 -13.00 11.91
N ASP A 49 -25.85 -13.16 12.86
CA ASP A 49 -27.29 -13.02 12.61
C ASP A 49 -27.69 -11.54 12.73
N ILE A 50 -27.42 -10.79 11.67
CA ILE A 50 -27.48 -9.31 11.62
C ILE A 50 -28.77 -8.76 12.27
N PRO A 51 -29.99 -9.22 11.99
CA PRO A 51 -31.20 -8.63 12.57
C PRO A 51 -31.32 -8.85 14.09
N ARG A 52 -30.81 -9.96 14.61
CA ARG A 52 -30.93 -10.34 16.02
C ARG A 52 -29.78 -9.75 16.86
N ASP A 53 -28.56 -9.75 16.33
CA ASP A 53 -27.36 -9.25 17.03
C ASP A 53 -27.23 -7.72 17.00
N THR A 54 -27.80 -7.04 15.99
CA THR A 54 -27.87 -5.56 15.93
C THR A 54 -28.82 -4.96 16.97
N GLN A 55 -29.77 -5.76 17.49
CA GLN A 55 -30.71 -5.30 18.52
C GLN A 55 -30.08 -5.29 19.93
N GLU A 56 -28.99 -6.04 20.13
CA GLU A 56 -28.40 -6.32 21.44
C GLU A 56 -27.06 -5.57 21.67
N SER A 57 -26.36 -5.11 20.62
CA SER A 57 -25.10 -4.36 20.79
C SER A 57 -24.77 -3.37 19.65
N ASP A 58 -24.02 -2.31 19.98
CA ASP A 58 -23.58 -1.23 19.06
C ASP A 58 -22.40 -1.64 18.16
N TRP A 59 -22.03 -2.92 18.17
CA TRP A 59 -20.85 -3.47 17.52
C TRP A 59 -20.87 -3.30 15.98
N MET A 60 -22.04 -3.26 15.34
CA MET A 60 -22.17 -2.95 13.91
C MET A 60 -21.67 -1.53 13.60
N SER A 61 -21.97 -0.56 14.48
CA SER A 61 -21.50 0.81 14.37
C SER A 61 -19.97 0.86 14.47
N GLU A 62 -19.39 0.13 15.43
CA GLU A 62 -17.95 0.00 15.59
C GLU A 62 -17.29 -0.63 14.35
N PHE A 63 -17.88 -1.70 13.80
CA PHE A 63 -17.38 -2.35 12.58
C PHE A 63 -17.32 -1.37 11.39
N TYR A 64 -18.39 -0.60 11.15
CA TYR A 64 -18.39 0.42 10.11
C TYR A 64 -17.41 1.55 10.38
N CYS A 65 -17.25 1.97 11.64
CA CYS A 65 -16.27 2.98 12.03
C CYS A 65 -14.84 2.53 11.76
N VAL A 66 -14.49 1.29 12.11
CA VAL A 66 -13.17 0.70 11.83
C VAL A 66 -12.95 0.59 10.32
N ASN A 67 -13.92 0.08 9.58
CA ASN A 67 -13.81 -0.02 8.12
C ASN A 67 -13.61 1.36 7.45
N TRP A 68 -14.34 2.38 7.92
CA TRP A 68 -14.16 3.75 7.45
C TRP A 68 -12.78 4.30 7.80
N LEU A 69 -12.29 4.07 9.02
CA LEU A 69 -10.95 4.49 9.45
C LEU A 69 -9.86 3.83 8.61
N CYS A 70 -9.97 2.53 8.33
CA CYS A 70 -9.04 1.82 7.45
C CYS A 70 -9.05 2.39 6.02
N THR A 71 -10.25 2.59 5.45
CA THR A 71 -10.39 3.16 4.11
C THR A 71 -9.80 4.57 4.04
N LYS A 72 -10.05 5.38 5.06
CA LYS A 72 -9.48 6.73 5.18
C LYS A 72 -7.97 6.71 5.34
N ALA A 73 -7.43 5.81 6.16
CA ALA A 73 -5.97 5.66 6.33
C ALA A 73 -5.30 5.28 5.01
N VAL A 74 -5.88 4.36 4.23
CA VAL A 74 -5.41 4.01 2.89
C VAL A 74 -5.46 5.24 1.98
N GLN A 75 -6.57 5.97 1.95
CA GLN A 75 -6.69 7.20 1.15
C GLN A 75 -5.62 8.24 1.51
N ASP A 76 -5.38 8.44 2.80
CA ASP A 76 -4.39 9.42 3.27
C ASP A 76 -2.96 8.95 2.97
N GLN A 77 -2.67 7.65 3.06
CA GLN A 77 -1.41 7.07 2.59
C GLN A 77 -1.17 7.33 1.10
N TRP A 78 -2.16 7.10 0.24
CA TRP A 78 -2.03 7.40 -1.20
C TRP A 78 -1.72 8.89 -1.46
N LYS A 79 -2.36 9.80 -0.72
CA LYS A 79 -2.05 11.24 -0.81
C LYS A 79 -0.62 11.54 -0.39
N GLU A 80 -0.14 10.91 0.69
CA GLU A 80 1.23 11.05 1.16
C GLU A 80 2.24 10.49 0.15
N GLU A 81 1.99 9.31 -0.41
CA GLU A 81 2.84 8.68 -1.42
C GLU A 81 2.98 9.56 -2.67
N VAL A 82 1.89 10.15 -3.17
CA VAL A 82 1.95 11.09 -4.30
C VAL A 82 2.86 12.28 -3.97
N LYS A 83 2.77 12.81 -2.75
CA LYS A 83 3.64 13.91 -2.30
C LYS A 83 5.10 13.47 -2.18
N LEU A 84 5.34 12.27 -1.64
CA LEU A 84 6.68 11.69 -1.50
C LEU A 84 7.33 11.47 -2.87
N ILE A 85 6.63 10.82 -3.80
CA ILE A 85 7.11 10.57 -5.17
C ILE A 85 7.51 11.89 -5.85
N LYS A 86 6.68 12.93 -5.76
CA LYS A 86 7.02 14.27 -6.29
C LYS A 86 8.32 14.81 -5.69
N SER A 87 8.50 14.66 -4.37
CA SER A 87 9.72 15.10 -3.69
C SER A 87 10.95 14.25 -4.04
N GLU A 88 10.80 12.94 -4.23
CA GLU A 88 11.87 12.01 -4.61
C GLU A 88 12.36 12.26 -6.03
N VAL A 89 11.45 12.59 -6.94
CA VAL A 89 11.80 13.02 -8.29
C VAL A 89 12.62 14.29 -8.22
N GLN A 90 12.16 15.28 -7.45
CA GLN A 90 12.91 16.52 -7.31
C GLN A 90 14.30 16.27 -6.72
N ARG A 91 14.42 15.37 -5.74
CA ARG A 91 15.72 14.93 -5.19
C ARG A 91 16.58 14.27 -6.27
N THR A 92 16.01 13.42 -7.12
CA THR A 92 16.71 12.75 -8.23
C THR A 92 17.23 13.77 -9.25
N ILE A 93 16.42 14.75 -9.65
CA ILE A 93 16.83 15.87 -10.51
C ILE A 93 17.99 16.64 -9.88
N ASN A 94 17.89 16.95 -8.58
CA ASN A 94 18.94 17.65 -7.85
C ASN A 94 20.24 16.82 -7.76
N PHE A 95 20.13 15.51 -7.58
CA PHE A 95 21.26 14.59 -7.57
C PHE A 95 21.99 14.61 -8.93
N PHE A 96 21.28 14.46 -10.04
CA PHE A 96 21.89 14.50 -11.36
C PHE A 96 22.50 15.87 -11.69
N ASN A 97 21.87 16.97 -11.28
CA ASN A 97 22.45 18.31 -11.38
C ASN A 97 23.76 18.44 -10.60
N SER A 98 23.82 17.88 -9.39
CA SER A 98 25.05 17.87 -8.59
C SER A 98 26.15 17.04 -9.27
N LYS A 99 25.80 15.87 -9.81
CA LYS A 99 26.75 15.02 -10.55
C LYS A 99 27.24 15.69 -11.84
N PHE A 100 26.36 16.34 -12.59
CA PHE A 100 26.72 17.12 -13.76
C PHE A 100 27.79 18.17 -13.42
N ARG A 101 27.56 18.99 -12.39
CA ARG A 101 28.52 20.02 -11.95
C ARG A 101 29.85 19.44 -11.49
N GLN A 102 29.82 18.28 -10.82
CA GLN A 102 31.04 17.57 -10.42
C GLN A 102 31.86 17.16 -11.64
N TRP A 103 31.21 16.57 -12.65
CA TRP A 103 31.88 16.14 -13.89
C TRP A 103 32.39 17.32 -14.71
N GLU A 104 31.63 18.41 -14.79
CA GLU A 104 32.06 19.64 -15.47
C GLU A 104 33.35 20.20 -14.84
N LYS A 105 33.39 20.30 -13.50
CA LYS A 105 34.59 20.74 -12.76
C LYS A 105 35.79 19.82 -12.99
N LEU A 106 35.58 18.51 -13.00
CA LEU A 106 36.65 17.55 -13.28
C LEU A 106 37.14 17.65 -14.73
N GLY A 107 36.24 17.95 -15.66
CA GLY A 107 36.57 18.17 -17.07
C GLY A 107 37.43 19.41 -17.29
N THR A 108 37.10 20.54 -16.66
CA THR A 108 37.92 21.76 -16.74
C THR A 108 39.32 21.52 -16.18
N GLN A 109 39.44 20.85 -15.03
CA GLN A 109 40.72 20.50 -14.43
C GLN A 109 41.55 19.55 -15.32
N SER A 110 40.90 18.55 -15.93
CA SER A 110 41.58 17.61 -16.83
C SER A 110 42.09 18.30 -18.09
N GLN A 111 41.34 19.28 -18.61
CA GLN A 111 41.75 20.08 -19.75
C GLN A 111 42.94 20.99 -19.42
N GLU A 112 42.94 21.62 -18.24
CA GLU A 112 44.06 22.42 -17.72
C GLU A 112 45.34 21.60 -17.56
N TRP A 113 45.23 20.33 -17.14
CA TRP A 113 46.37 19.41 -17.03
C TRP A 113 46.80 18.74 -18.34
N GLY A 114 46.15 19.07 -19.48
CA GLY A 114 46.47 18.49 -20.78
C GLY A 114 46.05 17.03 -20.94
N ALA A 115 45.22 16.51 -20.04
CA ALA A 115 44.72 15.13 -20.04
C ALA A 115 43.48 14.99 -20.94
N VAL A 116 43.68 15.08 -22.26
CA VAL A 116 42.61 15.14 -23.28
C VAL A 116 41.60 13.99 -23.14
N GLY A 117 42.07 12.76 -22.91
CA GLY A 117 41.19 11.59 -22.76
C GLY A 117 40.26 11.68 -21.54
N HIS A 118 40.77 12.17 -20.41
CA HIS A 118 39.97 12.37 -19.21
C HIS A 118 38.92 13.46 -19.42
N ALA A 119 39.29 14.57 -20.07
CA ALA A 119 38.36 15.65 -20.40
C ALA A 119 37.18 15.15 -21.26
N VAL A 120 37.45 14.35 -22.29
CA VAL A 120 36.41 13.74 -23.14
C VAL A 120 35.50 12.82 -22.33
N TYR A 121 36.06 11.94 -21.49
CA TYR A 121 35.26 11.05 -20.66
C TYR A 121 34.36 11.81 -19.68
N THR A 122 34.89 12.83 -19.00
CA THR A 122 34.10 13.64 -18.07
C THR A 122 32.99 14.42 -18.79
N ALA A 123 33.22 14.89 -20.01
CA ALA A 123 32.21 15.54 -20.83
C ALA A 123 31.08 14.56 -21.21
N CYS A 124 31.42 13.32 -21.57
CA CYS A 124 30.42 12.26 -21.79
C CYS A 124 29.59 11.97 -20.53
N GLN A 125 30.22 11.89 -19.36
CA GLN A 125 29.52 11.65 -18.10
C GLN A 125 28.59 12.81 -17.72
N ALA A 126 29.02 14.05 -17.95
CA ALA A 126 28.18 15.23 -17.77
C ALA A 126 26.97 15.16 -18.72
N ALA A 127 27.17 14.83 -19.99
CA ALA A 127 26.08 14.69 -20.96
C ALA A 127 25.05 13.61 -20.56
N ILE A 128 25.50 12.46 -20.05
CA ILE A 128 24.60 11.40 -19.54
C ILE A 128 23.77 11.93 -18.35
N CYS A 129 24.39 12.61 -17.40
CA CYS A 129 23.68 13.17 -16.25
C CYS A 129 22.64 14.23 -16.67
N ALA A 130 22.96 15.06 -17.67
CA ALA A 130 22.03 16.04 -18.21
C ALA A 130 20.82 15.37 -18.89
N ASN A 131 21.06 14.35 -19.70
CA ASN A 131 20.00 13.62 -20.38
C ASN A 131 19.04 12.93 -19.37
N LEU A 132 19.60 12.23 -18.37
CA LEU A 132 18.80 11.58 -17.33
C LEU A 132 17.96 12.59 -16.53
N ARG A 133 18.52 13.76 -16.23
CA ARG A 133 17.80 14.85 -15.56
C ARG A 133 16.58 15.31 -16.37
N ASP A 134 16.76 15.49 -17.68
CA ASP A 134 15.72 16.03 -18.56
C ASP A 134 14.61 15.01 -18.84
N GLN A 135 14.90 13.71 -18.79
CA GLN A 135 13.90 12.64 -18.90
C GLN A 135 13.01 12.45 -17.66
N CYS A 136 13.55 12.70 -16.45
CA CYS A 136 12.80 12.52 -15.19
C CYS A 136 11.44 13.24 -15.15
N PRO A 137 11.34 14.55 -15.46
CA PRO A 137 10.06 15.27 -15.38
C PRO A 137 9.04 14.83 -16.43
N MET A 138 9.47 14.41 -17.64
CA MET A 138 8.56 13.95 -18.70
C MET A 138 7.74 12.74 -18.26
N LYS A 139 8.38 11.73 -17.66
CA LYS A 139 7.69 10.50 -17.24
C LYS A 139 6.65 10.72 -16.14
N ILE A 140 6.72 11.84 -15.42
CA ILE A 140 5.80 12.14 -14.31
C ILE A 140 4.65 13.02 -14.77
N ALA A 141 4.85 13.85 -15.79
CA ALA A 141 3.75 14.54 -16.44
C ALA A 141 2.72 13.54 -17.00
N ASP A 142 3.19 12.43 -17.57
CA ASP A 142 2.34 11.33 -18.03
C ASP A 142 1.52 10.71 -16.89
N VAL A 143 2.12 10.52 -15.71
CA VAL A 143 1.43 9.99 -14.51
C VAL A 143 0.37 10.95 -13.97
N ASN A 144 0.61 12.28 -14.05
CA ASN A 144 -0.37 13.27 -13.57
C ASN A 144 -1.52 13.54 -14.58
N ASN A 145 -1.40 13.12 -15.84
CA ASN A 145 -2.41 13.31 -16.88
C ASN A 145 -3.26 12.06 -17.15
N SER A 146 -3.16 11.03 -16.30
CA SER A 146 -3.88 9.76 -16.43
C SER A 146 -5.21 9.74 -15.67
N ASP A 147 -5.84 10.91 -15.49
CA ASP A 147 -7.19 11.05 -14.90
C ASP A 147 -8.28 10.45 -15.82
#